data_AF-A0A1Q5PY60-F1
#
_entry.id   AF-A0A1Q5PY60-F1
#
_cell.length_a   1.000
_cell.length_b   1.000
_cell.length_c   1.000
_cell.angle_alpha   90.00
_cell.angle_beta   90.00
_cell.angle_gamma   90.00
#
_symmetry.space_group_name_H-M   'P 1'
#
loop_
_entity.id
_entity.type
_entity.pdbx_description
1 polymer ?
#
loop_
_entity_poly.entity_id
_entity_poly.type
_entity_poly.pdbx_seq_one_letter_code
_entity_poly.pdbx_strand_id
1 'polypeptide(L)'
;MERTYRAAPTAEHAAALAEALARHAQEQPTVAEREATAWRCEELYRAHPGQAIAENLASVLASVVLAQHKESAIIDGTARVEHLYRACPTTGVASALAVCLLKLAAGQATVAAHATAVARLEGLYQSHPTAGVARYLAVCLANLALLRPTVTERAAAVERLQALHAAYPGDDTAFALARALALLAAVQPQISAVAGSVTLLERLYRAHPTGYTAFPLAEALARLAGMQTAPARAATLAHLTSLAGAHPEVPQIRDLQTGVKS
;
A
#
# COMPACT_ATOMS: atom_id res chain seq x y z
N MET A 1 -11.48 -18.24 -29.88
CA MET A 1 -11.99 -17.03 -29.20
C MET A 1 -12.26 -15.91 -30.19
N GLU A 2 -11.26 -15.26 -30.80
CA GLU A 2 -11.52 -14.10 -31.68
C GLU A 2 -12.35 -14.45 -32.95
N ARG A 3 -12.05 -15.59 -33.60
CA ARG A 3 -12.87 -16.11 -34.71
C ARG A 3 -14.31 -16.45 -34.30
N THR A 4 -14.49 -16.97 -33.09
CA THR A 4 -15.79 -17.34 -32.52
C THR A 4 -16.65 -16.11 -32.24
N TYR A 5 -16.05 -15.07 -31.63
CA TYR A 5 -16.70 -13.79 -31.40
C TYR A 5 -17.10 -13.09 -32.72
N ARG A 6 -16.21 -13.05 -33.72
CA ARG A 6 -16.54 -12.44 -35.03
C ARG A 6 -17.67 -13.17 -35.77
N ALA A 7 -17.85 -14.47 -35.53
CA ALA A 7 -18.93 -15.24 -36.13
C ALA A 7 -20.29 -15.04 -35.44
N ALA A 8 -20.30 -14.76 -34.13
CA ALA A 8 -21.51 -14.50 -33.35
C ALA A 8 -21.20 -13.56 -32.17
N PRO A 9 -21.28 -12.23 -32.35
CA PRO A 9 -20.93 -11.27 -31.31
C PRO A 9 -22.05 -11.14 -30.26
N THR A 10 -22.12 -12.11 -29.35
CA THR A 10 -23.00 -12.07 -28.18
C THR A 10 -22.26 -11.48 -26.99
N ALA A 11 -23.00 -10.99 -25.99
CA ALA A 11 -22.41 -10.52 -24.73
C ALA A 11 -21.58 -11.60 -24.03
N GLU A 12 -21.99 -12.87 -24.12
CA GLU A 12 -21.27 -14.01 -23.56
C GLU A 12 -19.93 -14.26 -24.29
N HIS A 13 -19.94 -14.27 -25.62
CA HIS A 13 -18.71 -14.40 -26.39
C HIS A 13 -17.77 -13.20 -26.21
N ALA A 14 -18.31 -12.00 -26.02
CA ALA A 14 -17.55 -10.80 -25.70
C ALA A 14 -16.88 -10.92 -24.31
N ALA A 15 -17.62 -11.37 -23.29
CA ALA A 15 -17.05 -11.59 -21.95
C ALA A 15 -15.93 -12.64 -21.96
N ALA A 16 -16.15 -13.77 -22.66
CA ALA A 16 -15.14 -14.82 -22.76
C ALA A 16 -13.90 -14.38 -23.58
N LEU A 17 -14.09 -13.53 -24.59
CA LEU A 17 -12.97 -12.91 -25.33
C LEU A 17 -12.19 -11.93 -24.44
N ALA A 18 -12.89 -11.09 -23.65
CA ALA A 18 -12.25 -10.15 -22.72
C ALA A 18 -11.38 -10.88 -21.68
N GLU A 19 -11.87 -11.99 -21.15
CA GLU A 19 -11.11 -12.83 -20.21
C GLU A 19 -9.86 -13.45 -20.87
N ALA A 20 -10.00 -13.98 -22.09
CA ALA A 20 -8.87 -14.53 -22.84
C ALA A 20 -7.80 -13.46 -23.13
N LEU A 21 -8.22 -12.25 -23.51
CA LEU A 21 -7.33 -11.11 -23.70
C LEU A 21 -6.64 -10.69 -22.39
N ALA A 22 -7.37 -10.69 -21.27
CA ALA A 22 -6.81 -10.36 -19.97
C ALA A 22 -5.72 -11.35 -19.53
N ARG A 23 -5.96 -12.66 -19.72
CA ARG A 23 -4.94 -13.69 -19.46
C ARG A 23 -3.72 -13.52 -20.38
N HIS A 24 -3.96 -13.27 -21.66
CA HIS A 24 -2.86 -13.03 -22.61
C HIS A 24 -2.00 -11.82 -22.25
N ALA A 25 -2.62 -10.72 -21.77
CA ALA A 25 -1.88 -9.53 -21.34
C ALA A 25 -0.94 -9.78 -20.14
N GLN A 26 -1.26 -10.75 -19.28
CA GLN A 26 -0.41 -11.11 -18.14
C GLN A 26 0.87 -11.83 -18.59
N GLU A 27 0.82 -12.56 -19.70
CA GLU A 27 1.95 -13.30 -20.28
C GLU A 27 2.83 -12.41 -21.17
N GLN A 28 2.33 -11.25 -21.59
CA GLN A 28 3.04 -10.35 -22.48
C GLN A 28 4.22 -9.66 -21.77
N PRO A 29 5.44 -9.74 -22.34
CA PRO A 29 6.63 -9.17 -21.74
C PRO A 29 6.73 -7.65 -21.91
N THR A 30 6.12 -7.06 -22.95
CA THR A 30 6.29 -5.63 -23.24
C THR A 30 5.07 -4.79 -22.94
N VAL A 31 5.31 -3.51 -22.59
CA VAL A 31 4.25 -2.50 -22.43
C VAL A 31 3.44 -2.32 -23.72
N ALA A 32 4.10 -2.34 -24.88
CA ALA A 32 3.45 -2.12 -26.17
C ALA A 32 2.44 -3.22 -26.52
N GLU A 33 2.75 -4.48 -26.22
CA GLU A 33 1.83 -5.60 -26.41
C GLU A 33 0.62 -5.49 -25.47
N ARG A 34 0.86 -5.13 -24.20
CA ARG A 34 -0.23 -4.92 -23.23
C ARG A 34 -1.13 -3.76 -23.63
N GLU A 35 -0.55 -2.69 -24.17
CA GLU A 35 -1.29 -1.53 -24.69
C GLU A 35 -2.17 -1.90 -25.89
N ALA A 36 -1.64 -2.70 -26.81
CA ALA A 36 -2.42 -3.22 -27.94
C ALA A 36 -3.58 -4.11 -27.47
N THR A 37 -3.36 -4.90 -26.42
CA THR A 37 -4.40 -5.73 -25.80
C THR A 37 -5.44 -4.87 -25.08
N ALA A 38 -5.00 -3.83 -24.36
CA ALA A 38 -5.90 -2.86 -23.71
C ALA A 38 -6.82 -2.21 -24.73
N TRP A 39 -6.27 -1.74 -25.86
CA TRP A 39 -7.05 -1.15 -26.94
C TRP A 39 -8.14 -2.11 -27.45
N ARG A 40 -7.80 -3.39 -27.67
CA ARG A 40 -8.80 -4.41 -28.08
C ARG A 40 -9.89 -4.61 -27.03
N CYS A 41 -9.54 -4.65 -25.76
CA CYS A 41 -10.50 -4.74 -24.66
C CYS A 41 -11.40 -3.49 -24.57
N GLU A 42 -10.87 -2.29 -24.86
CA GLU A 42 -11.65 -1.05 -24.90
C GLU A 42 -12.68 -1.05 -26.04
N GLU A 43 -12.29 -1.47 -27.25
CA GLU A 43 -13.23 -1.63 -28.37
C GLU A 43 -14.35 -2.62 -28.01
N LEU A 44 -13.96 -3.74 -27.38
CA LEU A 44 -14.91 -4.76 -26.96
C LEU A 44 -15.89 -4.24 -25.90
N TYR A 45 -15.40 -3.47 -24.92
CA TYR A 45 -16.24 -2.83 -23.91
C TYR A 45 -17.18 -1.78 -24.51
N ARG A 46 -16.73 -1.00 -25.51
CA ARG A 46 -17.59 -0.02 -26.19
C ARG A 46 -18.69 -0.69 -27.00
N ALA A 47 -18.40 -1.82 -27.64
CA ALA A 47 -19.40 -2.60 -28.39
C ALA A 47 -20.38 -3.35 -27.46
N HIS A 48 -19.89 -3.86 -26.33
CA HIS A 48 -20.65 -4.65 -25.38
C HIS A 48 -20.34 -4.22 -23.94
N PRO A 49 -20.92 -3.09 -23.47
CA PRO A 49 -20.69 -2.66 -22.10
C PRO A 49 -21.29 -3.68 -21.13
N GLY A 50 -20.49 -4.10 -20.15
CA GLY A 50 -20.90 -5.05 -19.13
C GLY A 50 -19.84 -5.25 -18.07
N GLN A 51 -20.26 -5.62 -16.86
CA GLN A 51 -19.39 -5.75 -15.70
C GLN A 51 -18.19 -6.68 -15.96
N ALA A 52 -18.43 -7.88 -16.50
CA ALA A 52 -17.35 -8.85 -16.75
C ALA A 52 -16.29 -8.31 -17.72
N ILE A 53 -16.70 -7.53 -18.72
CA ILE A 53 -15.79 -6.93 -19.69
C ILE A 53 -15.06 -5.73 -19.06
N ALA A 54 -15.74 -4.92 -18.26
CA ALA A 54 -15.13 -3.82 -17.52
C ALA A 54 -14.06 -4.32 -16.54
N GLU A 55 -14.31 -5.39 -15.80
CA GLU A 55 -13.34 -5.96 -14.86
C GLU A 55 -12.09 -6.50 -15.57
N ASN A 56 -12.28 -7.21 -16.70
CA ASN A 56 -11.16 -7.67 -17.52
C ASN A 56 -10.38 -6.52 -18.16
N LEU A 57 -11.07 -5.49 -18.67
CA LEU A 57 -10.43 -4.29 -19.20
C LEU A 57 -9.62 -3.56 -18.11
N ALA A 58 -10.19 -3.40 -16.91
CA ALA A 58 -9.52 -2.76 -15.78
C ALA A 58 -8.24 -3.51 -15.38
N SER A 59 -8.29 -4.85 -15.37
CA SER A 59 -7.13 -5.71 -15.12
C SER A 59 -6.02 -5.49 -16.16
N VAL A 60 -6.36 -5.43 -17.44
CA VAL A 60 -5.38 -5.16 -18.52
C VAL A 60 -4.82 -3.74 -18.41
N LEU A 61 -5.65 -2.73 -18.18
CA LEU A 61 -5.19 -1.35 -17.99
C LEU A 61 -4.26 -1.21 -16.78
N ALA A 62 -4.55 -1.90 -15.67
CA ALA A 62 -3.67 -1.91 -14.51
C ALA A 62 -2.33 -2.60 -14.80
N SER A 63 -2.32 -3.68 -15.59
CA SER A 63 -1.08 -4.37 -15.97
C SER A 63 -0.20 -3.52 -16.89
N VAL A 64 -0.81 -2.68 -17.74
CA VAL A 64 -0.12 -1.63 -18.51
C VAL A 64 0.52 -0.63 -17.55
N VAL A 65 -0.26 -0.02 -16.64
CA VAL A 65 0.23 0.99 -15.69
C VAL A 65 1.39 0.47 -14.85
N LEU A 66 1.29 -0.77 -14.37
CA LEU A 66 2.36 -1.38 -13.56
C LEU A 66 3.68 -1.52 -14.33
N ALA A 67 3.62 -1.82 -15.62
CA ALA A 67 4.79 -1.95 -16.49
C ALA A 67 5.35 -0.61 -16.99
N GLN A 68 4.64 0.50 -16.80
CA GLN A 68 5.14 1.82 -17.16
C GLN A 68 6.22 2.31 -16.18
N HIS A 69 7.19 3.04 -16.74
CA HIS A 69 8.23 3.75 -15.99
C HIS A 69 8.14 5.28 -16.14
N LYS A 70 7.47 5.76 -17.20
CA LYS A 70 7.27 7.20 -17.43
C LYS A 70 6.10 7.69 -16.59
N GLU A 71 6.32 8.76 -15.82
CA GLU A 71 5.32 9.35 -14.92
C GLU A 71 4.04 9.74 -15.67
N SER A 72 4.15 10.43 -16.81
CA SER A 72 2.99 10.82 -17.61
C SER A 72 2.15 9.62 -18.05
N ALA A 73 2.78 8.51 -18.47
CA ALA A 73 2.06 7.31 -18.88
C ALA A 73 1.36 6.61 -17.70
N ILE A 74 1.93 6.67 -16.49
CA ILE A 74 1.28 6.18 -15.27
C ILE A 74 0.05 7.05 -14.94
N ILE A 75 0.18 8.38 -15.06
CA ILE A 75 -0.93 9.33 -14.85
C ILE A 75 -2.07 9.04 -15.82
N ASP A 76 -1.77 8.98 -17.12
CA ASP A 76 -2.75 8.77 -18.18
C ASP A 76 -3.43 7.40 -18.07
N GLY A 77 -2.66 6.35 -17.82
CA GLY A 77 -3.19 4.99 -17.61
C GLY A 77 -4.08 4.91 -16.36
N THR A 78 -3.68 5.56 -15.26
CA THR A 78 -4.51 5.63 -14.05
C THR A 78 -5.83 6.37 -14.32
N ALA A 79 -5.79 7.47 -15.07
CA ALA A 79 -6.97 8.22 -15.45
C ALA A 79 -7.96 7.40 -16.32
N ARG A 80 -7.44 6.51 -17.18
CA ARG A 80 -8.26 5.56 -17.95
C ARG A 80 -8.99 4.57 -17.03
N VAL A 81 -8.30 3.99 -16.05
CA VAL A 81 -8.93 3.10 -15.07
C VAL A 81 -9.97 3.84 -14.22
N GLU A 82 -9.72 5.11 -13.85
CA GLU A 82 -10.71 5.92 -13.15
C GLU A 82 -11.95 6.24 -13.98
N HIS A 83 -11.77 6.53 -15.28
CA HIS A 83 -12.89 6.74 -16.17
C HIS A 83 -13.76 5.48 -16.24
N LEU A 84 -13.13 4.31 -16.35
CA LEU A 84 -13.82 3.03 -16.31
C LEU A 84 -14.52 2.79 -14.97
N TYR A 85 -13.88 3.10 -13.84
CA TYR A 85 -14.48 3.00 -12.50
C TYR A 85 -15.73 3.88 -12.37
N ARG A 86 -15.70 5.11 -12.88
CA ARG A 86 -16.90 5.99 -12.88
C ARG A 86 -18.05 5.40 -13.71
N ALA A 87 -17.75 4.71 -14.80
CA ALA A 87 -18.76 4.05 -15.64
C ALA A 87 -19.25 2.73 -15.03
N CYS A 88 -18.39 1.99 -14.34
CA CYS A 88 -18.69 0.67 -13.80
C CYS A 88 -17.94 0.46 -12.45
N PRO A 89 -18.51 0.96 -11.33
CA PRO A 89 -17.84 0.95 -10.02
C PRO A 89 -17.99 -0.42 -9.33
N THR A 90 -17.43 -1.47 -9.93
CA THR A 90 -17.42 -2.81 -9.32
C THR A 90 -16.18 -3.01 -8.47
N THR A 91 -16.23 -3.99 -7.57
CA THR A 91 -15.07 -4.35 -6.73
C THR A 91 -13.83 -4.72 -7.56
N GLY A 92 -14.01 -5.37 -8.71
CA GLY A 92 -12.90 -5.70 -9.61
C GLY A 92 -12.23 -4.47 -10.21
N VAL A 93 -13.03 -3.51 -10.69
CA VAL A 93 -12.52 -2.25 -11.24
C VAL A 93 -11.89 -1.38 -10.15
N ALA A 94 -12.51 -1.32 -8.96
CA ALA A 94 -11.94 -0.64 -7.80
C ALA A 94 -10.58 -1.24 -7.38
N SER A 95 -10.45 -2.57 -7.41
CA SER A 95 -9.19 -3.24 -7.09
C SER A 95 -8.09 -2.85 -8.09
N ALA A 96 -8.40 -2.85 -9.38
CA ALA A 96 -7.48 -2.39 -10.42
C ALA A 96 -7.09 -0.92 -10.26
N LEU A 97 -8.06 -0.06 -9.92
CA LEU A 97 -7.80 1.36 -9.65
C LEU A 97 -6.88 1.54 -8.44
N ALA A 98 -7.10 0.80 -7.35
CA ALA A 98 -6.26 0.88 -6.15
C ALA A 98 -4.79 0.53 -6.45
N VAL A 99 -4.56 -0.49 -7.29
CA VAL A 99 -3.22 -0.84 -7.78
C VAL A 99 -2.58 0.31 -8.56
N CYS A 100 -3.34 0.94 -9.47
CA CYS A 100 -2.85 2.07 -10.25
C CYS A 100 -2.52 3.26 -9.37
N LEU A 101 -3.36 3.56 -8.37
CA LEU A 101 -3.13 4.65 -7.42
C LEU A 101 -1.90 4.40 -6.54
N LEU A 102 -1.64 3.15 -6.12
CA LEU A 102 -0.39 2.79 -5.44
C LEU A 102 0.82 3.07 -6.33
N LYS A 103 0.80 2.59 -7.58
CA LYS A 103 1.89 2.81 -8.54
C LYS A 103 2.11 4.29 -8.81
N LEU A 104 1.02 5.03 -8.97
CA LEU A 104 1.04 6.48 -9.13
C LEU A 104 1.72 7.14 -7.93
N ALA A 105 1.29 6.82 -6.70
CA ALA A 105 1.85 7.35 -5.47
C ALA A 105 3.36 7.04 -5.33
N ALA A 106 3.79 5.84 -5.70
CA ALA A 106 5.19 5.43 -5.66
C ALA A 106 6.08 6.19 -6.68
N GLY A 107 5.49 6.64 -7.79
CA GLY A 107 6.19 7.39 -8.83
C GLY A 107 6.20 8.90 -8.65
N GLN A 108 5.48 9.47 -7.66
CA GLN A 108 5.37 10.91 -7.50
C GLN A 108 6.63 11.54 -6.90
N ALA A 109 7.13 12.60 -7.54
CA ALA A 109 8.28 13.36 -7.06
C ALA A 109 7.98 14.28 -5.86
N THR A 110 6.70 14.55 -5.57
CA THR A 110 6.30 15.51 -4.53
C THR A 110 5.36 14.90 -3.49
N VAL A 111 5.47 15.41 -2.26
CA VAL A 111 4.58 15.04 -1.14
C VAL A 111 3.13 15.38 -1.45
N ALA A 112 2.89 16.51 -2.13
CA ALA A 112 1.55 16.95 -2.51
C ALA A 112 0.88 15.96 -3.46
N ALA A 113 1.57 15.52 -4.51
CA ALA A 113 1.01 14.58 -5.45
C ALA A 113 0.82 13.17 -4.85
N HIS A 114 1.72 12.75 -3.96
CA HIS A 114 1.53 11.52 -3.18
C HIS A 114 0.29 11.61 -2.28
N ALA A 115 0.08 12.74 -1.60
CA ALA A 115 -1.11 12.97 -0.77
C ALA A 115 -2.41 12.96 -1.59
N THR A 116 -2.40 13.47 -2.82
CA THR A 116 -3.55 13.37 -3.72
C THR A 116 -3.90 11.92 -4.07
N ALA A 117 -2.90 11.07 -4.32
CA ALA A 117 -3.12 9.64 -4.57
C ALA A 117 -3.66 8.92 -3.31
N VAL A 118 -3.16 9.27 -2.12
CA VAL A 118 -3.69 8.79 -0.83
C VAL A 118 -5.16 9.17 -0.66
N ALA A 119 -5.53 10.43 -0.89
CA ALA A 119 -6.92 10.89 -0.76
C ALA A 119 -7.87 10.16 -1.73
N ARG A 120 -7.40 9.87 -2.96
CA ARG A 120 -8.15 9.07 -3.93
C ARG A 120 -8.31 7.61 -3.45
N LEU A 121 -7.28 7.01 -2.86
CA LEU A 121 -7.36 5.68 -2.24
C LEU A 121 -8.29 5.66 -1.02
N GLU A 122 -8.29 6.71 -0.19
CA GLU A 122 -9.20 6.86 0.96
C GLU A 122 -10.66 6.88 0.49
N GLY A 123 -10.99 7.68 -0.54
CA GLY A 123 -12.34 7.72 -1.12
C GLY A 123 -12.75 6.39 -1.78
N LEU A 124 -11.80 5.74 -2.45
CA LEU A 124 -12.03 4.41 -3.04
C LEU A 124 -12.28 3.35 -1.97
N TYR A 125 -11.54 3.38 -0.86
CA TYR A 125 -11.71 2.48 0.28
C TYR A 125 -13.05 2.68 0.98
N GLN A 126 -13.51 3.93 1.15
CA GLN A 126 -14.85 4.21 1.69
C GLN A 126 -15.96 3.59 0.83
N SER A 127 -15.78 3.60 -0.50
CA SER A 127 -16.75 3.01 -1.44
C SER A 127 -16.63 1.48 -1.54
N HIS A 128 -15.40 0.95 -1.43
CA HIS A 128 -15.08 -0.46 -1.56
C HIS A 128 -14.12 -0.90 -0.44
N PRO A 129 -14.61 -1.10 0.80
CA PRO A 129 -13.80 -1.54 1.91
C PRO A 129 -13.47 -3.02 1.70
N THR A 130 -12.35 -3.27 1.03
CA THR A 130 -11.84 -4.61 0.78
C THR A 130 -10.41 -4.71 1.30
N ALA A 131 -9.98 -5.92 1.66
CA ALA A 131 -8.63 -6.14 2.14
C ALA A 131 -7.56 -5.68 1.11
N GLY A 132 -7.83 -5.84 -0.18
CA GLY A 132 -6.94 -5.39 -1.25
C GLY A 132 -6.74 -3.88 -1.25
N VAL A 133 -7.83 -3.11 -1.21
CA VAL A 133 -7.77 -1.63 -1.17
C VAL A 133 -7.16 -1.15 0.15
N ALA A 134 -7.55 -1.76 1.28
CA ALA A 134 -7.01 -1.44 2.60
C ALA A 134 -5.49 -1.61 2.66
N ARG A 135 -4.97 -2.72 2.13
CA ARG A 135 -3.53 -2.98 2.03
C ARG A 135 -2.80 -1.90 1.25
N TYR A 136 -3.32 -1.51 0.08
CA TYR A 136 -2.69 -0.48 -0.74
C TYR A 136 -2.74 0.91 -0.08
N LEU A 137 -3.88 1.24 0.55
CA LEU A 137 -4.02 2.47 1.32
C LEU A 137 -3.04 2.51 2.49
N ALA A 138 -2.85 1.40 3.21
CA ALA A 138 -1.90 1.32 4.32
C ALA A 138 -0.46 1.60 3.88
N VAL A 139 -0.03 1.01 2.76
CA VAL A 139 1.30 1.26 2.17
C VAL A 139 1.48 2.74 1.82
N CYS A 140 0.50 3.34 1.14
CA CYS A 140 0.57 4.76 0.78
C CYS A 140 0.57 5.68 2.01
N LEU A 141 -0.24 5.39 3.04
CA LEU A 141 -0.24 6.16 4.29
C LEU A 141 1.09 6.08 5.04
N ALA A 142 1.71 4.90 5.12
CA ALA A 142 3.02 4.75 5.75
C ALA A 142 4.13 5.48 4.98
N ASN A 143 4.07 5.49 3.64
CA ASN A 143 5.00 6.25 2.81
C ASN A 143 4.76 7.76 2.93
N LEU A 144 3.50 8.19 2.99
CA LEU A 144 3.17 9.58 3.25
C LEU A 144 3.71 10.01 4.62
N ALA A 145 3.59 9.19 5.66
CA ALA A 145 4.16 9.46 6.99
C ALA A 145 5.69 9.65 6.93
N LEU A 146 6.39 8.85 6.14
CA LEU A 146 7.84 8.98 5.92
C LEU A 146 8.20 10.31 5.27
N LEU A 147 7.43 10.72 4.27
CA LEU A 147 7.64 11.97 3.52
C LEU A 147 7.31 13.24 4.32
N ARG A 148 6.58 13.12 5.43
CA ARG A 148 6.13 14.25 6.24
C ARG A 148 7.17 14.61 7.32
N PRO A 149 7.56 15.89 7.44
CA PRO A 149 8.60 16.30 8.38
C PRO A 149 8.09 16.56 9.81
N THR A 150 6.80 16.87 10.01
CA THR A 150 6.32 17.31 11.33
C THR A 150 5.71 16.20 12.17
N VAL A 151 5.75 16.38 13.49
CA VAL A 151 5.07 15.50 14.47
C VAL A 151 3.58 15.41 14.18
N THR A 152 2.91 16.54 13.94
CA THR A 152 1.47 16.61 13.70
C THR A 152 1.06 15.83 12.45
N GLU A 153 1.82 15.95 11.36
CA GLU A 153 1.52 15.23 10.13
C GLU A 153 1.74 13.71 10.29
N ARG A 154 2.79 13.29 11.00
CA ARG A 154 3.03 11.87 11.30
C ARG A 154 1.96 11.29 12.24
N ALA A 155 1.52 12.07 13.24
CA ALA A 155 0.44 11.68 14.13
C ALA A 155 -0.88 11.47 13.37
N ALA A 156 -1.22 12.38 12.45
CA ALA A 156 -2.40 12.23 11.60
C ALA A 156 -2.34 10.96 10.73
N ALA A 157 -1.16 10.58 10.23
CA ALA A 157 -0.99 9.34 9.49
C ALA A 157 -1.16 8.10 10.41
N VAL A 158 -0.64 8.16 11.64
CA VAL A 158 -0.84 7.11 12.66
C VAL A 158 -2.32 6.93 12.97
N GLU A 159 -3.08 8.00 13.19
CA GLU A 159 -4.52 7.93 13.47
C GLU A 159 -5.29 7.24 12.34
N ARG A 160 -4.99 7.60 11.08
CA ARG A 160 -5.61 6.96 9.91
C ARG A 160 -5.24 5.49 9.78
N LEU A 161 -3.96 5.15 10.01
CA LEU A 161 -3.49 3.76 10.00
C LEU A 161 -4.07 2.94 11.15
N GLN A 162 -4.31 3.53 12.32
CA GLN A 162 -4.99 2.87 13.44
C GLN A 162 -6.45 2.55 13.08
N ALA A 163 -7.18 3.51 12.51
CA ALA A 163 -8.55 3.28 12.05
C ALA A 163 -8.60 2.19 10.98
N LEU A 164 -7.66 2.22 10.02
CA LEU A 164 -7.57 1.23 8.95
C LEU A 164 -7.22 -0.17 9.47
N HIS A 165 -6.25 -0.28 10.38
CA HIS A 165 -5.85 -1.54 11.00
C HIS A 165 -6.95 -2.12 11.90
N ALA A 166 -7.71 -1.27 12.61
CA ALA A 166 -8.86 -1.72 13.39
C ALA A 166 -9.97 -2.34 12.50
N ALA A 167 -10.19 -1.78 11.31
CA ALA A 167 -11.13 -2.35 10.33
C ALA A 167 -10.58 -3.60 9.62
N TYR A 168 -9.27 -3.66 9.37
CA TYR A 168 -8.59 -4.77 8.70
C TYR A 168 -7.30 -5.16 9.45
N PRO A 169 -7.40 -6.00 10.50
CA PRO A 169 -6.27 -6.36 11.35
C PRO A 169 -5.40 -7.47 10.71
N GLY A 170 -4.68 -7.12 9.66
CA GLY A 170 -3.74 -8.01 8.96
C GLY A 170 -2.30 -7.54 9.06
N ASP A 171 -1.36 -8.41 8.67
CA ASP A 171 0.08 -8.13 8.76
C ASP A 171 0.50 -6.89 7.95
N ASP A 172 -0.12 -6.65 6.79
CA ASP A 172 0.18 -5.47 5.96
C ASP A 172 -0.17 -4.15 6.66
N THR A 173 -1.35 -4.08 7.30
CA THR A 173 -1.80 -2.87 8.00
C THR A 173 -1.07 -2.73 9.33
N ALA A 174 -0.75 -3.84 10.01
CA ALA A 174 0.09 -3.85 11.21
C ALA A 174 1.49 -3.33 10.90
N PHE A 175 2.12 -3.79 9.82
CA PHE A 175 3.43 -3.31 9.40
C PHE A 175 3.42 -1.81 9.08
N ALA A 176 2.44 -1.36 8.30
CA ALA A 176 2.29 0.05 7.96
C ALA A 176 2.11 0.94 9.21
N LEU A 177 1.26 0.52 10.15
CA LEU A 177 1.04 1.20 11.42
C LEU A 177 2.31 1.21 12.29
N ALA A 178 3.01 0.08 12.39
CA ALA A 178 4.26 -0.02 13.14
C ALA A 178 5.31 0.96 12.60
N ARG A 179 5.49 1.00 11.28
CA ARG A 179 6.39 1.96 10.63
C ARG A 179 6.02 3.42 10.94
N ALA A 180 4.75 3.77 10.84
CA ALA A 180 4.30 5.14 11.12
C ALA A 180 4.53 5.53 12.59
N LEU A 181 4.30 4.61 13.53
CA LEU A 181 4.57 4.82 14.95
C LEU A 181 6.06 5.01 15.25
N ALA A 182 6.95 4.23 14.63
CA ALA A 182 8.39 4.40 14.79
C ALA A 182 8.87 5.75 14.20
N LEU A 183 8.36 6.12 13.03
CA LEU A 183 8.62 7.44 12.43
C LEU A 183 8.14 8.58 13.34
N LEU A 184 6.96 8.44 13.97
CA LEU A 184 6.46 9.42 14.92
C LEU A 184 7.37 9.49 16.16
N ALA A 185 7.74 8.34 16.73
CA ALA A 185 8.63 8.25 17.89
C ALA A 185 9.99 8.92 17.63
N ALA A 186 10.56 8.75 16.44
CA ALA A 186 11.85 9.31 16.06
C ALA A 186 11.89 10.86 16.17
N VAL A 187 10.76 11.54 15.91
CA VAL A 187 10.68 13.01 15.89
C VAL A 187 9.95 13.60 17.11
N GLN A 188 9.36 12.78 17.96
CA GLN A 188 8.67 13.26 19.15
C GLN A 188 9.65 13.92 20.12
N PRO A 189 9.36 15.15 20.60
CA PRO A 189 10.26 15.90 21.47
C PRO A 189 10.18 15.45 22.94
N GLN A 190 9.05 14.90 23.37
CA GLN A 190 8.79 14.53 24.75
C GLN A 190 8.98 13.04 24.98
N ILE A 191 9.69 12.68 26.04
CA ILE A 191 9.95 11.28 26.41
C ILE A 191 8.65 10.50 26.66
N SER A 192 7.64 11.15 27.24
CA SER A 192 6.31 10.58 27.47
C SER A 192 5.58 10.26 26.17
N ALA A 193 5.75 11.09 25.13
CA ALA A 193 5.17 10.85 23.82
C ALA A 193 5.83 9.65 23.13
N VAL A 194 7.16 9.56 23.18
CA VAL A 194 7.91 8.40 22.67
C VAL A 194 7.50 7.12 23.41
N ALA A 195 7.37 7.16 24.73
CA ALA A 195 6.89 6.04 25.53
C ALA A 195 5.45 5.60 25.15
N GLY A 196 4.58 6.55 24.80
CA GLY A 196 3.26 6.26 24.24
C GLY A 196 3.32 5.51 22.92
N SER A 197 4.21 5.93 22.01
CA SER A 197 4.46 5.24 20.74
C SER A 197 5.02 3.82 20.96
N VAL A 198 5.95 3.63 21.89
CA VAL A 198 6.46 2.30 22.30
C VAL A 198 5.33 1.42 22.82
N THR A 199 4.46 1.95 23.69
CA THR A 199 3.31 1.20 24.24
C THR A 199 2.36 0.72 23.15
N LEU A 200 2.11 1.55 22.12
CA LEU A 200 1.31 1.17 20.95
C LEU A 200 2.01 0.10 20.13
N LEU A 201 3.32 0.25 19.88
CA LEU A 201 4.13 -0.73 19.15
C LEU A 201 4.21 -2.08 19.88
N GLU A 202 4.32 -2.10 21.20
CA GLU A 202 4.31 -3.34 21.98
C GLU A 202 2.97 -4.09 21.82
N ARG A 203 1.85 -3.37 21.88
CA ARG A 203 0.52 -3.98 21.67
C ARG A 203 0.42 -4.57 20.27
N LEU A 204 0.89 -3.84 19.27
CA LEU A 204 0.87 -4.27 17.88
C LEU A 204 1.78 -5.49 17.64
N TYR A 205 3.00 -5.47 18.20
CA TYR A 205 3.94 -6.59 18.16
C TYR A 205 3.38 -7.84 18.82
N ARG A 206 2.72 -7.73 19.99
CA ARG A 206 2.06 -8.88 20.64
C ARG A 206 0.98 -9.52 19.76
N ALA A 207 0.27 -8.71 18.97
CA ALA A 207 -0.75 -9.21 18.04
C ALA A 207 -0.14 -9.78 16.75
N HIS A 208 1.00 -9.25 16.29
CA HIS A 208 1.66 -9.62 15.03
C HIS A 208 3.18 -9.78 15.24
N PRO A 209 3.67 -10.83 15.93
CA PRO A 209 5.07 -10.97 16.36
C PRO A 209 5.99 -11.39 15.21
N THR A 210 6.22 -10.48 14.26
CA THR A 210 7.04 -10.68 13.06
C THR A 210 8.21 -9.70 13.05
N GLY A 211 9.25 -9.99 12.28
CA GLY A 211 10.36 -9.05 12.10
C GLY A 211 9.93 -7.66 11.60
N TYR A 212 8.83 -7.60 10.83
CA TYR A 212 8.25 -6.36 10.31
C TYR A 212 7.67 -5.43 11.39
N THR A 213 7.20 -5.97 12.52
CA THR A 213 6.70 -5.18 13.66
C THR A 213 7.75 -5.06 14.78
N ALA A 214 8.62 -6.07 14.91
CA ALA A 214 9.73 -6.06 15.84
C ALA A 214 10.74 -4.95 15.53
N PHE A 215 11.08 -4.73 14.26
CA PHE A 215 12.06 -3.70 13.89
C PHE A 215 11.58 -2.27 14.23
N PRO A 216 10.36 -1.82 13.85
CA PRO A 216 9.85 -0.53 14.29
C PRO A 216 9.75 -0.37 15.82
N LEU A 217 9.39 -1.45 16.54
CA LEU A 217 9.40 -1.46 18.00
C LEU A 217 10.84 -1.23 18.53
N ALA A 218 11.83 -1.90 17.94
CA ALA A 218 13.23 -1.72 18.29
C ALA A 218 13.72 -0.29 18.07
N GLU A 219 13.36 0.34 16.96
CA GLU A 219 13.69 1.75 16.66
C GLU A 219 13.13 2.69 17.73
N ALA A 220 11.85 2.50 18.09
CA ALA A 220 11.20 3.32 19.12
C ALA A 220 11.80 3.09 20.52
N LEU A 221 12.14 1.84 20.87
CA LEU A 221 12.83 1.51 22.12
C LEU A 221 14.24 2.13 22.18
N ALA A 222 14.99 2.09 21.09
CA ALA A 222 16.31 2.72 21.01
C ALA A 222 16.21 4.24 21.19
N ARG A 223 15.22 4.88 20.53
CA ARG A 223 14.92 6.30 20.71
C ARG A 223 14.56 6.62 22.16
N LEU A 224 13.69 5.82 22.79
CA LEU A 224 13.29 5.98 24.19
C LEU A 224 14.49 5.86 25.13
N ALA A 225 15.31 4.82 24.96
CA ALA A 225 16.52 4.61 25.76
C ALA A 225 17.50 5.78 25.64
N GLY A 226 17.65 6.37 24.44
CA GLY A 226 18.48 7.55 24.21
C GLY A 226 17.99 8.82 24.91
N MET A 227 16.70 8.88 25.30
CA MET A 227 16.13 9.99 26.08
C MET A 227 16.12 9.74 27.58
N GLN A 228 16.33 8.50 28.03
CA GLN A 228 16.24 8.10 29.42
C GLN A 228 17.58 8.21 30.15
N THR A 229 17.49 8.40 31.46
CA THR A 229 18.59 8.17 32.40
C THR A 229 18.45 6.81 33.09
N ALA A 230 19.47 6.39 33.84
CA ALA A 230 19.37 5.22 34.71
C ALA A 230 18.34 5.49 35.84
N PRO A 231 17.54 4.49 36.26
CA PRO A 231 17.58 3.08 35.85
C PRO A 231 16.71 2.74 34.62
N ALA A 232 15.82 3.64 34.19
CA ALA A 232 14.86 3.37 33.11
C ALA A 232 15.54 2.94 31.80
N ARG A 233 16.64 3.62 31.44
CA ARG A 233 17.44 3.28 30.25
C ARG A 233 17.91 1.83 30.24
N ALA A 234 18.33 1.30 31.39
CA ALA A 234 18.83 -0.07 31.49
C ALA A 234 17.70 -1.09 31.23
N ALA A 235 16.50 -0.83 31.74
CA ALA A 235 15.33 -1.68 31.49
C ALA A 235 14.94 -1.68 30.01
N THR A 236 14.93 -0.51 29.36
CA THR A 236 14.60 -0.41 27.92
C THR A 236 15.66 -1.08 27.04
N LEU A 237 16.94 -0.98 27.38
CA LEU A 237 18.01 -1.71 26.67
C LEU A 237 17.93 -3.23 26.86
N ALA A 238 17.55 -3.69 28.05
CA ALA A 238 17.29 -5.12 28.29
C ALA A 238 16.12 -5.62 27.43
N HIS A 239 15.05 -4.82 27.30
CA HIS A 239 13.93 -5.14 26.41
C HIS A 239 14.36 -5.22 24.94
N LEU A 240 15.14 -4.24 24.46
CA LEU A 240 15.72 -4.25 23.12
C LEU A 240 16.62 -5.49 22.88
N THR A 241 17.33 -5.95 23.92
CA THR A 241 18.14 -7.18 23.88
C THR A 241 17.28 -8.43 23.74
N SER A 242 16.21 -8.53 24.53
CA SER A 242 15.24 -9.63 24.41
C SER A 242 14.62 -9.68 23.02
N LEU A 243 14.24 -8.52 22.47
CA LEU A 243 13.63 -8.43 21.14
C LEU A 243 14.58 -8.88 20.03
N ALA A 244 15.87 -8.51 20.12
CA ALA A 244 16.90 -8.96 19.18
C ALA A 244 17.15 -10.47 19.23
N GLY A 245 17.01 -11.07 20.42
CA GLY A 245 17.10 -12.52 20.61
C GLY A 245 15.90 -13.27 20.05
N ALA A 246 14.70 -12.66 20.13
CA ALA A 246 13.47 -13.23 19.58
C ALA A 246 13.42 -13.17 18.04
N HIS A 247 14.09 -12.18 17.42
CA HIS A 247 14.12 -11.97 15.97
C HIS A 247 15.55 -12.02 15.39
N PRO A 248 16.23 -13.19 15.44
CA PRO A 248 17.59 -13.31 14.93
C PRO A 248 17.71 -13.09 13.42
N GLU A 249 16.61 -13.21 12.68
CA GLU A 249 16.48 -12.94 11.24
C GLU A 249 16.52 -11.44 10.89
N VAL A 250 16.38 -10.56 11.88
CA VAL A 250 16.47 -9.10 11.71
C VAL A 250 17.72 -8.56 12.42
N PRO A 251 18.92 -8.71 11.82
CA PRO A 251 20.18 -8.33 12.45
C PRO A 251 20.25 -6.84 12.82
N GLN A 252 19.53 -5.98 12.10
CA GLN A 252 19.47 -4.53 12.34
C GLN A 252 18.96 -4.18 13.75
N ILE A 253 18.18 -5.06 14.40
CA ILE A 253 17.75 -4.84 15.80
C ILE A 253 18.96 -4.84 16.74
N ARG A 254 19.99 -5.67 16.46
CA ARG A 254 21.23 -5.70 17.25
C ARG A 254 22.05 -4.45 17.04
N ASP A 255 22.08 -3.91 15.82
CA ASP A 255 22.84 -2.71 15.48
C ASP A 255 22.32 -1.48 16.25
N LEU A 256 21.01 -1.40 16.50
CA LEU A 256 20.42 -0.35 17.33
C LEU A 256 20.93 -0.36 18.78
N GLN A 257 21.45 -1.48 19.28
CA GLN A 257 22.01 -1.58 20.63
C GLN A 257 23.41 -0.96 20.72
N THR A 258 24.19 -0.99 19.63
CA THR A 258 25.57 -0.51 19.64
C THR A 258 25.62 1.02 19.58
N GLY A 259 24.74 1.63 18.77
CA GLY A 259 24.63 3.09 18.67
C GLY A 259 24.07 3.80 19.91
N VAL A 260 23.38 3.07 20.80
CA VAL A 260 22.87 3.62 22.07
C VAL A 260 23.86 3.40 23.23
N LYS A 261 24.91 2.59 23.06
CA LYS A 261 25.92 2.33 24.12
C LYS A 261 27.09 3.32 24.11
N SER A 262 27.33 4.00 22.99
CA SER A 262 28.24 5.15 22.86
C SER A 262 27.64 6.44 23.40
#